data_AF-A0A346LZK8-F1
#
_entry.id   AF-A0A346LZK8-F1
#
_cell.length_a   1.000
_cell.length_b   1.000
_cell.length_c   1.000
_cell.angle_alpha   90.00
_cell.angle_beta   90.00
_cell.angle_gamma   90.00
#
_symmetry.space_group_name_H-M   'P 1'
#
loop_
_entity.id
_entity.type
_entity.pdbx_description
1 polymer ?
#
loop_
_entity_poly.entity_id
_entity_poly.type
_entity_poly.pdbx_seq_one_letter_code
_entity_poly.pdbx_strand_id
1 'polypeptide(L)'
;MKMIMIILLINSLMFSLASHPLTMGFHLIMQTILTSMIINIMMKTTWFSFIVVIILLGGMLVLFIYMASIASNEKFNTSIKIIPMIIIMLMITTMLMIMSQEMTTPYNFNDIMMNNNVIMLNKMFNTKNAIITIMMMIYLMFTMISINNIVKTNEGPLRKKS
;
A
#
# COMPACT_ATOMS: atom_id res chain seq x y z
N MET A 1 14.24 -9.10 -6.10
CA MET A 1 13.58 -7.89 -6.63
C MET A 1 12.68 -8.19 -7.83
N LYS A 2 13.20 -8.76 -8.94
CA LYS A 2 12.40 -9.10 -10.13
C LYS A 2 11.16 -9.95 -9.82
N MET A 3 11.32 -11.03 -9.04
CA MET A 3 10.19 -11.87 -8.62
C MET A 3 9.13 -11.11 -7.82
N ILE A 4 9.56 -10.25 -6.88
CA ILE A 4 8.65 -9.45 -6.04
C ILE A 4 7.88 -8.44 -6.91
N MET A 5 8.54 -7.81 -7.89
CA MET A 5 7.90 -6.89 -8.83
C MET A 5 6.86 -7.59 -9.72
N ILE A 6 7.15 -8.82 -10.15
CA ILE A 6 6.20 -9.63 -10.92
C ILE A 6 4.96 -9.95 -10.09
N ILE A 7 5.14 -10.41 -8.85
CA ILE A 7 4.02 -10.72 -7.95
C ILE A 7 3.20 -9.45 -7.69
N LEU A 8 3.86 -8.29 -7.56
CA LEU A 8 3.19 -7.01 -7.38
C LEU A 8 2.34 -6.60 -8.60
N LEU A 9 2.84 -6.84 -9.81
CA LEU A 9 2.09 -6.60 -11.06
C LEU A 9 0.87 -7.53 -11.17
N ILE A 10 1.01 -8.80 -10.83
CA ILE A 10 -0.12 -9.74 -10.82
C ILE A 10 -1.16 -9.27 -9.80
N ASN A 11 -0.72 -8.88 -8.61
CA ASN A 11 -1.62 -8.44 -7.55
C ASN A 11 -2.37 -7.14 -7.90
N SER A 12 -1.73 -6.18 -8.58
CA SER A 12 -2.39 -4.94 -9.02
C SER A 12 -3.43 -5.18 -10.12
N LEU A 13 -3.15 -6.08 -11.05
CA LEU A 13 -4.13 -6.50 -12.06
C LEU A 13 -5.32 -7.21 -11.40
N MET A 14 -5.06 -8.10 -10.45
CA MET A 14 -6.13 -8.79 -9.72
C MET A 14 -6.97 -7.83 -8.89
N PHE A 15 -6.36 -6.78 -8.30
CA PHE A 15 -7.09 -5.70 -7.66
C PHE A 15 -8.05 -4.99 -8.62
N SER A 16 -7.62 -4.69 -9.85
CA SER A 16 -8.48 -4.02 -10.83
C SER A 16 -9.68 -4.87 -11.28
N LEU A 17 -9.59 -6.19 -11.17
CA LEU A 17 -10.64 -7.14 -11.52
C LEU A 17 -11.54 -7.53 -10.34
N ALA A 18 -11.17 -7.13 -9.12
CA ALA A 18 -11.93 -7.41 -7.92
C ALA A 18 -13.24 -6.60 -7.92
N SER A 19 -14.36 -7.25 -7.61
CA SER A 19 -15.67 -6.59 -7.48
C SER A 19 -16.07 -6.33 -6.03
N HIS A 20 -15.69 -7.23 -5.12
CA HIS A 20 -16.12 -7.18 -3.72
C HIS A 20 -15.18 -6.31 -2.87
N PRO A 21 -15.68 -5.38 -2.02
CA PRO A 21 -14.83 -4.52 -1.19
C PRO A 21 -13.83 -5.29 -0.31
N LEU A 22 -14.23 -6.45 0.21
CA LEU A 22 -13.33 -7.32 0.98
C LEU A 22 -12.18 -7.91 0.14
N THR A 23 -12.42 -8.34 -1.12
CA THR A 23 -11.32 -8.81 -1.98
C THR A 23 -10.40 -7.67 -2.36
N MET A 24 -10.95 -6.48 -2.63
CA MET A 24 -10.16 -5.27 -2.87
C MET A 24 -9.26 -4.97 -1.67
N GLY A 25 -9.80 -5.04 -0.45
CA GLY A 25 -9.03 -4.90 0.79
C GLY A 25 -7.92 -5.94 0.90
N PHE A 26 -8.19 -7.21 0.63
CA PHE A 26 -7.15 -8.25 0.69
C PHE A 26 -6.00 -7.99 -0.30
N HIS A 27 -6.30 -7.65 -1.55
CA HIS A 27 -5.28 -7.36 -2.56
C HIS A 27 -4.45 -6.14 -2.19
N LEU A 28 -5.07 -5.10 -1.62
CA LEU A 28 -4.35 -3.93 -1.11
C LEU A 28 -3.39 -4.30 0.02
N ILE A 29 -3.78 -5.15 0.98
CA ILE A 29 -2.88 -5.57 2.07
C ILE A 29 -1.66 -6.27 1.47
N MET A 30 -1.88 -7.22 0.55
CA MET A 30 -0.79 -7.91 -0.13
C MET A 30 0.13 -6.95 -0.89
N GLN A 31 -0.44 -5.91 -1.54
CA GLN A 31 0.35 -4.92 -2.26
C GLN A 31 1.21 -4.07 -1.32
N THR A 32 0.69 -3.70 -0.14
CA THR A 32 1.43 -2.91 0.86
C THR A 32 2.62 -3.69 1.44
N ILE A 33 2.46 -5.00 1.63
CA ILE A 33 3.56 -5.86 2.10
C ILE A 33 4.63 -5.99 1.01
N LEU A 34 4.24 -6.25 -0.24
CA LEU A 34 5.18 -6.39 -1.36
C LEU A 34 5.93 -5.08 -1.67
N THR A 35 5.24 -3.93 -1.62
CA THR A 35 5.87 -2.61 -1.80
C THR A 35 6.86 -2.30 -0.68
N SER A 36 6.51 -2.57 0.59
CA SER A 36 7.43 -2.32 1.70
C SER A 36 8.70 -3.18 1.62
N MET A 37 8.60 -4.43 1.14
CA MET A 37 9.77 -5.26 0.85
C MET A 37 10.66 -4.66 -0.26
N ILE A 38 10.08 -4.11 -1.33
CA ILE A 38 10.86 -3.44 -2.39
C ILE A 38 11.57 -2.19 -1.84
N ILE A 39 10.88 -1.39 -1.04
CA ILE A 39 11.45 -0.17 -0.44
C ILE A 39 12.62 -0.52 0.48
N ASN A 40 12.48 -1.58 1.28
CA ASN A 40 13.56 -2.06 2.13
C ASN A 40 14.78 -2.51 1.30
N ILE A 41 14.57 -3.21 0.18
CA ILE A 41 15.68 -3.64 -0.70
C ILE A 41 16.36 -2.44 -1.38
N MET A 42 15.59 -1.45 -1.83
CA MET A 42 16.12 -0.28 -2.56
C MET A 42 16.86 0.70 -1.65
N MET A 43 16.22 1.13 -0.57
CA MET A 43 16.80 2.13 0.33
C MET A 43 17.74 1.50 1.35
N LYS A 44 17.64 0.19 1.57
CA LYS A 44 18.37 -0.57 2.61
C LYS A 44 18.15 -0.02 4.03
N THR A 45 17.16 0.86 4.21
CA THR A 45 16.75 1.43 5.48
C THR A 45 15.38 0.89 5.87
N THR A 46 15.25 0.33 7.06
CA THR A 46 14.00 -0.29 7.52
C THR A 46 12.93 0.73 7.93
N TRP A 47 13.32 1.96 8.29
CA TRP A 47 12.42 3.00 8.79
C TRP A 47 11.34 3.39 7.78
N PHE A 48 11.71 3.63 6.52
CA PHE A 48 10.74 3.96 5.47
C PHE A 48 9.79 2.80 5.16
N SER A 49 10.29 1.56 5.11
CA SER A 49 9.43 0.39 4.93
C SER A 49 8.42 0.23 6.06
N PHE A 50 8.79 0.53 7.32
CA PHE A 50 7.87 0.47 8.45
C PHE A 50 6.80 1.57 8.40
N ILE A 51 7.16 2.81 8.07
CA ILE A 51 6.19 3.92 7.96
C ILE A 51 5.12 3.60 6.91
N VAL A 52 5.53 3.06 5.75
CA VAL A 52 4.61 2.66 4.68
C VAL A 52 3.63 1.59 5.14
N VAL A 53 4.10 0.58 5.87
CA VAL A 53 3.24 -0.50 6.40
C VAL A 53 2.23 0.05 7.41
N ILE A 54 2.66 0.91 8.34
CA ILE A 54 1.80 1.45 9.40
C ILE A 54 0.68 2.33 8.81
N ILE A 55 1.03 3.27 7.93
CA ILE A 55 0.05 4.21 7.37
C ILE A 55 -0.97 3.48 6.50
N LEU A 56 -0.53 2.55 5.66
CA LEU A 56 -1.43 1.86 4.74
C LEU A 56 -2.31 0.84 5.48
N LEU A 57 -1.76 0.02 6.38
CA LEU A 57 -2.59 -0.91 7.17
C LEU A 57 -3.59 -0.16 8.06
N GLY A 58 -3.18 0.94 8.69
CA GLY A 58 -4.05 1.78 9.50
C GLY A 58 -5.23 2.35 8.69
N GLY A 59 -4.96 2.92 7.52
CA GLY A 59 -6.01 3.46 6.64
C GLY A 59 -6.97 2.38 6.10
N MET A 60 -6.44 1.19 5.81
CA MET A 60 -7.26 0.08 5.31
C MET A 60 -8.22 -0.50 6.35
N LEU A 61 -7.83 -0.54 7.63
CA LEU A 61 -8.73 -0.96 8.70
C LEU A 61 -9.94 -0.03 8.84
N VAL A 62 -9.74 1.28 8.70
CA VAL A 62 -10.83 2.27 8.74
C VAL A 62 -11.80 2.05 7.57
N LEU A 63 -11.28 1.85 6.35
CA LEU A 63 -12.11 1.54 5.18
C LEU A 63 -12.88 0.23 5.34
N PHE A 64 -12.27 -0.78 5.96
CA PHE A 64 -12.93 -2.07 6.21
C PHE A 64 -14.12 -1.93 7.17
N ILE A 65 -13.95 -1.18 8.27
CA ILE A 65 -15.03 -0.91 9.22
C ILE A 65 -16.16 -0.13 8.54
N TYR A 66 -15.83 0.86 7.71
CA TYR A 66 -16.82 1.64 6.97
C TYR A 66 -17.64 0.77 6.01
N MET A 67 -16.97 -0.05 5.18
CA MET A 67 -17.66 -0.94 4.22
C MET A 67 -18.50 -2.01 4.94
N ALA A 68 -18.00 -2.60 6.02
CA ALA A 68 -18.75 -3.57 6.83
C ALA A 68 -19.98 -2.96 7.52
N SER A 69 -19.98 -1.64 7.78
CA SER A 69 -21.12 -0.96 8.38
C SER A 69 -22.21 -0.58 7.37
N ILE A 70 -21.89 -0.54 6.07
CA ILE A 70 -22.79 -0.03 5.01
C ILE A 70 -23.33 -1.14 4.12
N ALA A 71 -22.54 -2.17 3.82
CA ALA A 71 -22.96 -3.26 2.94
C ALA A 71 -23.54 -4.43 3.74
N SER A 72 -24.67 -4.98 3.31
CA SER A 72 -25.06 -6.34 3.66
C SER A 72 -23.99 -7.31 3.17
N ASN A 73 -23.66 -8.35 3.93
CA ASN A 73 -22.75 -9.43 3.52
C ASN A 73 -23.27 -10.15 2.25
N GLU A 74 -23.08 -9.55 1.09
CA GLU A 74 -23.44 -10.16 -0.19
C GLU A 74 -22.57 -11.39 -0.41
N LYS A 75 -23.16 -12.45 -0.97
CA LYS A 75 -22.45 -13.69 -1.21
C LYS A 75 -21.32 -13.44 -2.21
N PHE A 76 -20.15 -13.94 -1.86
CA PHE A 76 -18.94 -13.82 -2.65
C PHE A 76 -19.07 -14.52 -4.00
N ASN A 77 -19.36 -13.77 -5.06
CA ASN A 77 -19.43 -14.30 -6.41
C ASN A 77 -18.10 -14.04 -7.13
N THR A 78 -17.21 -15.05 -7.13
CA THR A 78 -16.00 -14.99 -7.96
C THR A 78 -16.33 -15.38 -9.39
N SER A 79 -15.95 -14.53 -10.34
CA SER A 79 -16.07 -14.88 -11.75
C SER A 79 -14.94 -15.85 -12.13
N ILE A 80 -15.31 -17.12 -12.30
CA ILE A 80 -14.45 -18.20 -12.83
C ILE A 80 -13.77 -17.80 -14.16
N LYS A 81 -14.38 -16.87 -14.90
CA LYS A 81 -13.84 -16.28 -16.16
C LYS A 81 -12.48 -15.59 -16.01
N ILE A 82 -12.05 -15.22 -14.80
CA ILE A 82 -10.74 -14.58 -14.56
C ILE A 82 -9.59 -15.60 -14.55
N ILE A 83 -9.87 -16.88 -14.25
CA ILE A 83 -8.85 -17.93 -14.13
C ILE A 83 -7.94 -18.07 -15.37
N PRO A 84 -8.46 -18.15 -16.61
CA PRO A 84 -7.58 -18.28 -17.78
C PRO A 84 -6.66 -17.06 -17.98
N MET A 85 -7.12 -15.86 -17.62
CA MET A 85 -6.29 -14.65 -17.70
C MET A 85 -5.12 -14.70 -16.72
N ILE A 86 -5.35 -15.22 -15.50
CA ILE A 86 -4.28 -15.42 -14.49
C ILE A 86 -3.23 -16.41 -15.00
N ILE A 87 -3.66 -17.52 -15.60
CA ILE A 87 -2.75 -18.57 -16.08
C ILE A 87 -1.85 -18.05 -17.21
N ILE A 88 -2.40 -17.29 -18.15
CA ILE A 88 -1.63 -16.67 -19.25
C ILE A 88 -0.61 -15.69 -18.68
N MET A 89 -1.00 -14.87 -17.70
CA MET A 89 -0.08 -13.92 -17.08
C MET A 89 1.05 -14.62 -16.34
N LEU A 90 0.77 -15.70 -15.62
CA LEU A 90 1.80 -16.50 -14.96
C LEU A 90 2.80 -17.07 -15.98
N MET A 91 2.32 -17.60 -17.10
CA MET A 91 3.18 -18.11 -18.18
C MET A 91 4.08 -17.03 -18.79
N ILE A 92 3.55 -15.83 -19.04
CA ILE A 92 4.36 -14.70 -19.56
C ILE A 92 5.44 -14.32 -18.54
N THR A 93 5.10 -14.28 -17.26
CA THR A 93 6.05 -13.88 -16.22
C THR A 93 7.17 -14.89 -15.99
N THR A 94 6.89 -16.19 -16.10
CA THR A 94 7.92 -17.23 -16.00
C THR A 94 8.87 -17.17 -17.20
N MET A 95 8.36 -16.93 -18.40
CA MET A 95 9.19 -16.73 -19.59
C MET A 95 10.12 -15.52 -19.45
N LEU A 96 9.60 -14.39 -18.96
CA LEU A 96 10.41 -13.19 -18.70
C LEU A 96 11.50 -13.44 -17.66
N MET A 97 11.24 -14.27 -16.64
CA MET A 97 12.23 -14.60 -15.62
C MET A 97 13.38 -15.44 -16.17
N ILE A 98 13.06 -16.45 -16.99
CA ILE A 98 14.04 -17.33 -17.64
C ILE A 98 14.96 -16.52 -18.55
N MET A 99 14.42 -15.59 -19.33
CA MET A 99 15.22 -14.72 -20.21
C MET A 99 16.12 -13.74 -19.44
N SER A 100 15.85 -13.48 -18.17
CA SER A 100 16.52 -12.44 -17.40
C SER A 100 17.70 -12.91 -16.55
N GLN A 101 18.11 -14.17 -16.71
CA GLN A 101 19.14 -14.86 -15.90
C GLN A 101 20.54 -14.22 -16.00
N GLU A 102 20.80 -13.37 -16.99
CA GLU A 102 22.16 -12.86 -17.29
C GLU A 102 22.62 -11.65 -16.45
N MET A 103 21.80 -11.09 -15.58
CA MET A 103 22.18 -9.87 -14.83
C MET A 103 22.04 -10.06 -13.32
N THR A 104 22.95 -10.85 -12.74
CA THR A 104 23.20 -10.83 -11.29
C THR A 104 24.63 -10.36 -11.05
N THR A 105 24.84 -9.05 -11.12
CA THR A 105 26.04 -8.48 -10.50
C THR A 105 25.91 -8.68 -8.99
N PRO A 106 26.96 -9.16 -8.30
CA PRO A 106 26.93 -9.25 -6.85
C PRO A 106 26.80 -7.82 -6.33
N TYR A 107 25.65 -7.52 -5.73
CA TYR A 107 25.49 -6.29 -4.98
C TYR A 107 26.47 -6.36 -3.82
N ASN A 108 27.60 -5.65 -3.93
CA ASN A 108 28.54 -5.49 -2.84
C ASN A 108 27.80 -4.85 -1.66
N PHE A 109 27.54 -5.68 -0.65
CA PHE A 109 27.02 -5.29 0.65
C PHE A 109 28.17 -4.72 1.49
N ASN A 110 28.69 -3.55 1.11
CA ASN A 110 29.64 -2.84 1.95
C ASN A 110 28.92 -1.75 2.76
N ASP A 111 28.61 -2.11 4.01
CA ASP A 111 28.73 -1.34 5.25
C ASP A 111 28.82 0.20 5.20
N ILE A 112 27.72 0.85 4.81
CA ILE A 112 27.43 2.24 5.20
C ILE A 112 25.95 2.34 5.64
N MET A 113 25.48 1.35 6.40
CA MET A 113 24.05 1.14 6.66
C MET A 113 23.50 1.82 7.91
N MET A 114 24.30 2.02 8.96
CA MET A 114 23.72 2.43 10.24
C MET A 114 23.54 3.95 10.39
N ASN A 115 24.41 4.77 9.78
CA ASN A 115 24.45 6.20 10.07
C ASN A 115 23.61 7.08 9.11
N ASN A 116 23.17 6.54 7.97
CA ASN A 116 22.41 7.31 6.99
C ASN A 116 20.95 7.58 7.40
N ASN A 117 20.33 6.72 8.23
CA ASN A 117 18.92 6.87 8.61
C ASN A 117 18.68 8.18 9.38
N VAL A 118 19.50 8.43 10.40
CA VAL A 118 19.39 9.63 11.26
C VAL A 118 19.73 10.89 10.47
N ILE A 119 20.75 10.83 9.62
CA ILE A 119 21.14 11.95 8.75
C ILE A 119 20.03 12.27 7.73
N MET A 120 19.36 11.25 7.17
CA MET A 120 18.29 11.44 6.20
C MET A 120 17.02 12.03 6.82
N LEU A 121 16.65 11.59 8.03
CA LEU A 121 15.53 12.17 8.78
C LEU A 121 15.81 13.63 9.18
N ASN A 122 17.03 13.93 9.66
CA ASN A 122 17.40 15.30 10.03
C ASN A 122 17.41 16.26 8.83
N LYS A 123 17.66 15.76 7.61
CA LYS A 123 17.54 16.58 6.39
C LYS A 123 16.11 17.02 6.09
N MET A 124 15.08 16.31 6.57
CA MET A 124 13.68 16.70 6.35
C MET A 124 13.31 17.96 7.13
N PHE A 125 13.87 18.15 8.33
CA PHE A 125 13.64 19.31 9.18
C PHE A 125 14.69 20.43 9.01
N ASN A 126 15.53 20.34 7.98
CA ASN A 126 16.50 21.39 7.71
C ASN A 126 15.80 22.65 7.18
N THR A 127 16.41 23.82 7.37
CA THR A 127 15.86 25.14 7.05
C THR A 127 15.34 25.26 5.61
N LYS A 128 16.00 24.61 4.64
CA LYS A 128 15.58 24.56 3.23
C LYS A 128 14.27 23.79 3.01
N ASN A 129 14.04 22.72 3.78
CA ASN A 129 12.86 21.86 3.66
C ASN A 129 11.74 22.27 4.64
N ALA A 130 12.02 23.18 5.57
CA ALA A 130 11.06 23.63 6.58
C ALA A 130 9.77 24.22 5.99
N ILE A 131 9.83 24.86 4.82
CA ILE A 131 8.64 25.37 4.12
C ILE A 131 7.70 24.22 3.75
N ILE A 132 8.23 23.10 3.25
CA ILE A 132 7.45 21.93 2.88
C ILE A 132 6.82 21.31 4.14
N THR A 133 7.57 21.23 5.24
CA THR A 133 7.03 20.67 6.50
C THR A 133 5.91 21.54 7.07
N ILE A 134 6.06 22.87 7.06
CA ILE A 134 5.02 23.81 7.51
C ILE A 134 3.77 23.69 6.63
N MET A 135 3.93 23.58 5.31
CA MET A 135 2.82 23.38 4.38
C MET A 135 2.02 22.10 4.70
N MET A 136 2.71 20.98 4.96
CA MET A 136 2.04 19.72 5.32
C MET A 136 1.28 19.81 6.64
N MET A 137 1.81 20.54 7.63
CA MET A 137 1.11 20.76 8.91
C MET A 137 -0.18 21.56 8.72
N ILE A 138 -0.12 22.66 7.95
CA ILE A 138 -1.30 23.48 7.64
C ILE A 138 -2.33 22.66 6.86
N TYR A 139 -1.89 21.84 5.90
CA TYR A 139 -2.77 20.95 5.15
C TYR A 139 -3.51 19.96 6.06
N LEU A 140 -2.79 19.25 6.93
CA LEU A 140 -3.41 18.30 7.87
C LEU A 140 -4.39 19.02 8.83
N MET A 141 -4.03 20.20 9.34
CA MET A 141 -4.92 21.00 10.18
C MET A 141 -6.20 21.40 9.44
N PHE A 142 -6.07 21.87 8.19
CA PHE A 142 -7.21 22.22 7.34
C PHE A 142 -8.12 21.01 7.08
N THR A 143 -7.54 19.83 6.82
CA THR A 143 -8.33 18.60 6.63
C THR A 143 -9.12 18.20 7.86
N MET A 144 -8.58 18.38 9.08
CA MET A 144 -9.32 18.08 10.31
C MET A 144 -10.49 19.03 10.52
N ILE A 145 -10.29 20.33 10.26
CA ILE A 145 -11.37 21.33 10.35
C ILE A 145 -12.47 21.04 9.31
N SER A 146 -12.08 20.73 8.07
CA SER A 146 -13.06 20.43 7.02
C SER A 146 -13.84 19.16 7.29
N ILE A 147 -13.18 18.08 7.74
CA ILE A 147 -13.86 16.84 8.15
C ILE A 147 -14.84 17.10 9.28
N ASN A 148 -14.45 17.85 10.31
CA ASN A 148 -15.34 18.19 11.43
C ASN A 148 -16.58 18.99 10.97
N ASN A 149 -16.44 19.85 9.97
CA ASN A 149 -17.57 20.59 9.40
C ASN A 149 -18.49 19.72 8.52
N ILE A 150 -17.95 18.69 7.85
CA ILE A 150 -18.71 17.77 6.98
C ILE A 150 -19.48 16.74 7.82
N VAL A 151 -18.91 16.26 8.92
CA VAL A 151 -19.55 15.32 9.82
C VAL A 151 -20.72 16.04 10.51
N LYS A 152 -21.91 15.97 9.91
CA LYS A 152 -23.15 16.43 10.53
C LYS A 152 -23.35 15.62 11.81
N THR A 153 -23.30 16.29 12.95
CA THR A 153 -23.51 15.69 14.29
C THR A 153 -24.93 15.17 14.52
N ASN A 154 -25.81 15.28 13.51
CA ASN A 154 -27.24 15.04 13.64
C ASN A 154 -27.73 14.01 12.62
N GLU A 155 -27.39 12.73 12.77
CA GLU A 155 -28.33 11.62 12.55
C GLU A 155 -27.94 10.50 13.52
N GLY A 156 -28.94 9.93 14.22
CA GLY A 156 -28.72 8.85 15.18
C GLY A 156 -28.03 7.62 14.56
N PRO A 157 -27.68 6.60 15.37
CA PRO A 157 -26.88 5.47 14.90
C PRO A 157 -27.45 4.85 13.62
N LEU A 158 -26.59 4.72 12.58
CA LEU A 158 -26.89 4.13 11.27
C LEU A 158 -27.53 2.74 11.37
N ARG A 159 -27.32 2.02 12.47
CA ARG A 159 -28.01 0.77 12.78
C ARG A 159 -29.07 1.00 13.86
N LYS A 160 -30.34 1.05 13.45
CA LYS A 160 -31.44 0.80 14.40
C LYS A 160 -31.22 -0.58 15.01
N LYS A 161 -31.11 -0.65 16.34
CA LYS A 161 -31.25 -1.91 17.06
C LYS A 161 -32.65 -2.43 16.79
N SER A 162 -32.76 -3.57 16.11
CA SER A 162 -33.91 -4.46 16.18
C SER A 162 -34.06 -4.97 17.60
#